data_AF-A0AA43EUR7-F1
#
_entry.id   AF-A0AA43EUR7-F1
#
_cell.length_a   1.000
_cell.length_b   1.000
_cell.length_c   1.000
_cell.angle_alpha   90.00
_cell.angle_beta   90.00
_cell.angle_gamma   90.00
#
_symmetry.space_group_name_H-M   'P 1'
#
loop_
_entity.id
_entity.type
_entity.pdbx_description
1 polymer ?
#
loop_
_entity_poly.entity_id
_entity_poly.type
_entity_poly.pdbx_seq_one_letter_code
_entity_poly.pdbx_strand_id
1 'polypeptide(L)'
;MDRKNKPTHFKNIDALVKSGGEVTIGRIGPVRCGATAATEDQSLAMLVRRPGESLQELLDRLDRAIVKAWDEEEYIDEING
;
A
#
# COMPACT_ATOMS: atom_id res chain seq x y z
N MET A 1 29.13 -6.80 11.56
CA MET A 1 28.25 -5.70 11.12
C MET A 1 26.84 -6.02 11.60
N ASP A 2 26.36 -5.29 12.60
CA ASP A 2 25.07 -5.52 13.24
C ASP A 2 23.91 -5.26 12.28
N ARG A 3 23.09 -6.29 12.04
CA ARG A 3 21.86 -6.24 11.24
C ARG A 3 20.72 -5.47 11.93
N LYS A 4 20.98 -4.79 13.05
CA LYS A 4 19.95 -4.34 14.02
C LYS A 4 19.42 -2.92 13.81
N ASN A 5 19.91 -2.15 12.84
CA ASN A 5 19.47 -0.76 12.69
C ASN A 5 19.38 -0.28 11.24
N LYS A 6 18.81 -1.10 10.35
CA LYS A 6 18.47 -0.65 9.00
C LYS A 6 17.06 -0.04 9.08
N PRO A 7 16.85 1.24 8.71
CA PRO A 7 15.50 1.78 8.61
C PRO A 7 14.69 0.87 7.67
N THR A 8 13.60 0.32 8.19
CA THR A 8 12.68 -0.50 7.41
C THR A 8 11.80 0.45 6.61
N HIS A 9 12.10 0.60 5.32
CA HIS A 9 11.12 1.15 4.39
C HIS A 9 9.90 0.24 4.37
N PHE A 10 8.71 0.84 4.24
CA PHE A 10 7.45 0.15 4.08
C PHE A 10 7.03 -0.73 5.30
N LYS A 11 7.12 -0.18 6.51
CA LYS A 11 6.83 -0.92 7.75
C LYS A 11 5.39 -1.44 7.83
N ASN A 12 4.43 -0.72 7.24
CA ASN A 12 3.01 -1.07 7.31
C ASN A 12 2.67 -2.11 6.23
N ILE A 13 3.29 -2.00 5.05
CA ILE A 13 3.25 -3.07 4.04
C ILE A 13 3.86 -4.37 4.59
N ASP A 14 5.02 -4.29 5.25
CA ASP A 14 5.66 -5.45 5.89
C ASP A 14 4.78 -6.07 6.99
N ALA A 15 4.14 -5.23 7.82
CA ALA A 15 3.20 -5.68 8.83
C ALA A 15 1.99 -6.40 8.21
N LEU A 16 1.39 -5.82 7.15
CA LEU A 16 0.25 -6.38 6.45
C LEU A 16 0.55 -7.76 5.86
N VAL A 17 1.68 -7.90 5.17
CA VAL A 17 2.09 -9.17 4.58
C VAL A 17 2.37 -10.21 5.66
N LYS A 18 2.98 -9.82 6.79
CA LYS A 18 3.21 -10.72 7.93
C LYS A 18 1.93 -11.18 8.60
N SER A 19 0.87 -10.36 8.59
CA SER A 19 -0.45 -10.76 9.11
C SER A 19 -1.27 -11.57 8.12
N GLY A 20 -0.73 -11.92 6.95
CA GLY A 20 -1.41 -12.71 5.91
C GLY A 20 -2.25 -11.88 4.93
N GLY A 21 -2.13 -10.55 4.96
CA GLY A 21 -2.72 -9.68 3.96
C GLY A 21 -1.93 -9.66 2.65
N GLU A 22 -2.45 -8.92 1.68
CA GLU A 22 -1.90 -8.82 0.34
C GLU A 22 -1.57 -7.40 -0.09
N VAL A 23 -0.56 -7.28 -0.96
CA VAL A 23 -0.24 -6.07 -1.71
C VAL A 23 -0.09 -6.44 -3.18
N THR A 24 -0.88 -5.80 -4.03
CA THR A 24 -0.83 -6.00 -5.49
C THR A 24 -0.39 -4.72 -6.18
N ILE A 25 0.52 -4.84 -7.16
CA ILE A 25 1.00 -3.71 -7.97
C ILE A 25 0.90 -4.12 -9.44
N GLY A 26 0.36 -3.23 -10.27
CA GLY A 26 0.25 -3.46 -11.70
C GLY A 26 -1.05 -2.94 -12.27
N ARG A 27 -1.56 -3.61 -13.30
CA ARG A 27 -2.86 -3.27 -13.89
C ARG A 27 -3.99 -3.78 -12.99
N ILE A 28 -4.92 -2.90 -12.63
CA ILE A 28 -6.11 -3.22 -11.84
C ILE A 28 -7.33 -2.78 -12.65
N GLY A 29 -8.02 -3.73 -13.27
CA GLY A 29 -9.13 -3.44 -14.19
C GLY A 29 -8.73 -2.43 -15.30
N PRO A 30 -9.44 -1.30 -15.45
CA PRO A 30 -9.10 -0.25 -16.44
C PRO A 30 -7.88 0.61 -16.02
N VAL A 31 -7.46 0.56 -14.77
CA VAL A 31 -6.30 1.33 -14.26
C VAL A 31 -5.02 0.67 -14.74
N ARG A 32 -4.29 1.37 -15.62
CA ARG A 32 -3.04 0.86 -16.24
C ARG A 32 -1.96 0.50 -15.21
N CYS A 33 -1.85 1.28 -14.15
CA CYS A 33 -0.89 1.06 -13.07
C CYS A 33 -1.48 1.63 -11.77
N GLY A 34 -1.71 0.75 -10.81
CA GLY A 34 -2.11 1.10 -9.46
C GLY A 34 -1.47 0.14 -8.45
N ALA A 35 -1.78 0.38 -7.18
CA ALA A 35 -1.38 -0.48 -6.09
C ALA A 35 -2.55 -0.65 -5.11
N THR A 36 -2.79 -1.88 -4.65
CA THR A 36 -3.79 -2.19 -3.63
C THR A 36 -3.14 -2.82 -2.40
N ALA A 37 -3.77 -2.63 -1.25
CA ALA A 37 -3.46 -3.30 0.00
C ALA A 37 -4.76 -3.80 0.63
N ALA A 38 -4.82 -5.06 1.01
CA ALA A 38 -6.01 -5.68 1.59
C ALA A 38 -5.67 -6.75 2.64
N THR A 39 -6.56 -6.96 3.60
CA THR A 39 -6.61 -8.17 4.43
C THR A 39 -7.52 -9.21 3.75
N GLU A 40 -7.76 -10.34 4.41
CA GLU A 40 -8.74 -11.34 3.94
C GLU A 40 -10.16 -10.76 3.79
N ASP A 41 -10.54 -9.86 4.71
CA ASP A 41 -11.92 -9.37 4.82
C ASP A 41 -12.11 -7.94 4.27
N GLN A 42 -11.02 -7.19 4.04
CA GLN A 42 -11.11 -5.75 3.84
C GLN A 42 -10.03 -5.17 2.92
N SER A 43 -10.45 -4.33 1.98
CA SER A 43 -9.53 -3.46 1.24
C SER A 43 -9.14 -2.26 2.11
N LEU A 44 -7.85 -2.10 2.35
CA LEU A 44 -7.30 -1.00 3.15
C LEU A 44 -7.02 0.24 2.29
N ALA A 45 -6.48 0.03 1.09
CA ALA A 45 -6.18 1.11 0.16
C ALA A 45 -6.16 0.62 -1.30
N MET A 46 -6.65 1.47 -2.20
CA MET A 46 -6.55 1.33 -3.64
C MET A 46 -6.04 2.64 -4.24
N LEU A 47 -4.83 2.64 -4.78
CA LEU A 47 -4.17 3.83 -5.31
C LEU A 47 -3.97 3.73 -6.82
N VAL A 48 -4.19 4.84 -7.51
CA VAL A 48 -3.82 5.01 -8.91
C VAL A 48 -2.43 5.66 -8.96
N ARG A 49 -1.53 5.11 -9.79
CA ARG A 49 -0.22 5.73 -10.02
C ARG A 49 -0.40 7.08 -10.71
N ARG A 50 0.15 8.14 -10.10
CA ARG A 50 0.06 9.51 -10.63
C ARG A 50 1.05 9.72 -11.79
N PRO A 51 0.77 10.68 -12.71
CA PRO A 51 1.75 11.06 -13.74
C PRO A 51 3.07 11.51 -13.11
N GLY A 52 4.19 10.95 -13.57
CA GLY A 52 5.53 11.28 -13.06
C GLY A 52 5.91 10.59 -11.75
N GLU A 53 4.98 9.92 -11.07
CA GLU A 53 5.24 9.21 -9.82
C GLU A 53 6.13 7.99 -10.07
N SER A 54 7.22 7.88 -9.30
CA SER A 54 8.07 6.70 -9.26
C SER A 54 7.39 5.54 -8.53
N LEU A 55 7.86 4.31 -8.77
CA LEU A 55 7.37 3.15 -8.03
C LEU A 55 7.57 3.31 -6.51
N GLN A 56 8.69 3.92 -6.09
CA GLN A 56 8.98 4.14 -4.69
C GLN A 56 7.98 5.10 -4.04
N GLU A 57 7.65 6.22 -4.71
CA GLU A 57 6.65 7.18 -4.22
C GLU A 57 5.24 6.56 -4.13
N LEU A 58 4.86 5.71 -5.10
CA LEU A 58 3.61 4.96 -5.04
C LEU A 58 3.58 4.02 -3.82
N LEU A 59 4.66 3.31 -3.55
CA LEU A 59 4.77 2.43 -2.39
C LEU A 59 4.82 3.19 -1.06
N ASP A 60 5.46 4.35 -1.01
CA ASP A 60 5.48 5.22 0.17
C ASP A 60 4.07 5.74 0.47
N ARG A 61 3.27 6.08 -0.55
CA ARG A 61 1.86 6.44 -0.38
C ARG A 61 1.03 5.25 0.10
N LEU A 62 1.23 4.08 -0.49
CA LEU A 62 0.51 2.87 -0.09
C LEU A 62 0.78 2.53 1.37
N ASP A 63 2.05 2.57 1.80
CA ASP A 63 2.45 2.33 3.18
C ASP A 63 1.77 3.30 4.17
N ARG A 64 1.64 4.57 3.79
CA ARG A 64 0.91 5.58 4.59
C ARG A 64 -0.60 5.36 4.57
N ALA A 65 -1.16 4.91 3.47
CA ALA A 65 -2.60 4.64 3.35
C ALA A 65 -3.02 3.46 4.23
N ILE A 66 -2.18 2.44 4.38
CA ILE A 66 -2.45 1.30 5.27
C ILE A 66 -2.62 1.76 6.72
N VAL A 67 -1.73 2.62 7.24
CA VAL A 67 -1.85 3.09 8.63
C VAL A 67 -3.06 4.02 8.83
N LYS A 68 -3.43 4.83 7.83
CA LYS A 68 -4.67 5.61 7.87
C LYS A 68 -5.90 4.72 7.98
N ALA A 69 -5.95 3.62 7.22
CA ALA A 69 -7.05 2.66 7.29
C ALA A 69 -7.12 1.98 8.68
N TRP A 70 -5.99 1.60 9.27
CA TRP A 70 -5.95 0.94 10.58
C TRP A 70 -6.19 1.87 11.77
N ASP A 71 -5.57 3.05 11.79
CA ASP A 71 -5.57 3.94 12.96
C ASP A 71 -6.74 4.94 12.91
N GLU A 72 -7.17 5.33 11.70
CA GLU A 72 -8.13 6.43 11.49
C GLU A 72 -9.43 5.95 10.81
N GLU A 73 -9.54 4.66 10.46
CA GLU A 73 -10.64 4.11 9.65
C GLU A 73 -10.85 4.88 8.31
N GLU A 74 -9.80 5.51 7.79
CA GLU A 74 -9.82 6.25 6.52
C GLU A 74 -9.31 5.36 5.38
N TYR A 75 -10.24 4.81 4.60
CA TYR A 75 -9.96 3.94 3.46
C TYR A 75 -9.83 4.75 2.17
N ILE A 76 -8.64 4.75 1.57
CA ILE A 76 -8.40 5.48 0.32
C ILE A 76 -8.75 4.58 -0.86
N ASP A 77 -9.74 4.97 -1.65
CA ASP A 77 -10.12 4.30 -2.89
C ASP A 77 -10.09 5.27 -4.08
N GLU A 78 -8.95 5.33 -4.77
CA GLU A 78 -8.76 6.11 -6.00
C GLU A 78 -9.24 5.35 -7.26
N ILE A 79 -9.62 4.07 -7.14
CA ILE A 79 -9.96 3.21 -8.28
C ILE A 79 -11.48 3.18 -8.52
N ASN A 80 -12.28 3.12 -7.46
CA ASN A 80 -13.75 3.06 -7.54
C ASN A 80 -14.45 4.38 -7.16
N GLY A 81 -13.70 5.41 -6.82
CA GLY A 81 -14.22 6.76 -6.50
C GLY A 81 -14.83 7.51 -7.68
#